data_AF-A0AAU5X416-F1
#
_entry.id   AF-A0AAU5X416-F1
#
_cell.length_a   1.000
_cell.length_b   1.000
_cell.length_c   1.000
_cell.angle_alpha   90.00
_cell.angle_beta   90.00
_cell.angle_gamma   90.00
#
_symmetry.space_group_name_H-M   'P 1'
#
loop_
_entity.id
_entity.type
_entity.pdbx_description
1 polymer ?
#
loop_
_entity_poly.entity_id
_entity_poly.type
_entity_poly.pdbx_seq_one_letter_code
_entity_poly.pdbx_strand_id
1 'polypeptide(L)'
;MPAPPAYRVRRALSRSELTATLNAVEGAGNTREILAAVVQHLFGALLTAAGDALANYGPDRTLDPSEYAIPAPQWNAIASACQGRADAFGTRAEIALELMNLMPDSYDDPTVTVPLRPTIDHRPREHVLTVTREATDVIAAASAYCDRLAVAFGSSSREYLDAVASWQRNVSHLFSMGFGADTRVSKDGELNLLVCSGSGLVYAIVFHPDQRRCTRPGCQAVIDDDGRAWTYRPEDPRCADDRHEPSYPLDVPAPGTWSLHS
;
A
#
# COMPACT_ATOMS: atom_id res chain seq x y z
N MET A 1 -15.20 39.25 -3.30
CA MET A 1 -15.82 38.12 -4.02
C MET A 1 -15.64 36.88 -3.17
N PRO A 2 -16.68 36.09 -2.89
CA PRO A 2 -16.51 34.78 -2.29
C PRO A 2 -15.63 33.93 -3.22
N ALA A 3 -14.71 33.17 -2.63
CA ALA A 3 -13.87 32.24 -3.39
C ALA A 3 -14.77 31.24 -4.12
N PRO A 4 -14.50 30.90 -5.40
CA PRO A 4 -15.28 29.91 -6.10
C PRO A 4 -15.21 28.56 -5.36
N PRO A 5 -16.31 27.79 -5.30
CA PRO A 5 -16.34 26.48 -4.66
C PRO A 5 -15.23 25.58 -5.19
N ALA A 6 -14.53 24.90 -4.28
CA ALA A 6 -13.35 24.10 -4.56
C ALA A 6 -13.74 22.67 -4.97
N TYR A 7 -14.22 22.50 -6.21
CA TYR A 7 -14.55 21.18 -6.76
C TYR A 7 -13.32 20.28 -6.88
N ARG A 8 -13.50 18.99 -6.62
CA ARG A 8 -12.50 17.94 -6.87
C ARG A 8 -12.39 17.61 -8.35
N VAL A 9 -13.52 17.53 -9.05
CA VAL A 9 -13.58 17.40 -10.51
C VAL A 9 -14.67 18.32 -11.02
N ARG A 10 -14.34 19.25 -11.92
CA ARG A 10 -15.33 20.02 -12.67
C ARG A 10 -15.02 19.85 -14.15
N ARG A 11 -15.90 19.20 -14.90
CA ARG A 11 -15.73 19.04 -16.36
C ARG A 11 -17.02 18.63 -17.04
N ALA A 12 -17.08 18.86 -18.35
CA ALA A 12 -18.09 18.25 -19.19
C ALA A 12 -17.79 16.75 -19.36
N LEU A 13 -18.82 15.94 -19.38
CA LEU A 13 -18.74 14.60 -19.94
C LEU A 13 -18.46 14.71 -21.43
N SER A 14 -17.55 13.88 -21.93
CA SER A 14 -17.38 13.69 -23.35
C SER A 14 -18.66 13.09 -23.95
N ARG A 15 -18.80 13.19 -25.27
CA ARG A 15 -19.98 12.65 -25.96
C ARG A 15 -20.15 11.14 -25.70
N SER A 16 -19.07 10.37 -25.73
CA SER A 16 -19.11 8.93 -25.47
C SER A 16 -19.50 8.60 -24.03
N GLU A 17 -19.01 9.35 -23.05
CA GLU A 17 -19.36 9.17 -21.63
C GLU A 17 -20.83 9.49 -21.35
N LEU A 18 -21.34 10.59 -21.93
CA LEU A 18 -22.75 10.94 -21.81
C LEU A 18 -23.64 9.88 -22.48
N THR A 19 -23.32 9.46 -23.70
CA THR A 19 -24.07 8.40 -24.40
C THR A 19 -24.03 7.08 -23.64
N ALA A 20 -22.88 6.68 -23.09
CA ALA A 20 -22.79 5.46 -22.29
C ALA A 20 -23.68 5.53 -21.04
N THR A 21 -23.71 6.67 -20.35
CA THR A 21 -24.57 6.89 -19.18
C THR A 21 -26.05 6.79 -19.56
N LEU A 22 -26.47 7.44 -20.65
CA LEU A 22 -27.85 7.42 -21.11
C LEU A 22 -28.30 6.01 -21.55
N ASN A 23 -27.45 5.28 -22.28
CA ASN A 23 -27.74 3.91 -22.71
C ASN A 23 -27.86 2.95 -21.52
N ALA A 24 -27.02 3.11 -20.49
CA ALA A 24 -27.10 2.30 -19.28
C ALA A 24 -28.40 2.54 -18.50
N VAL A 25 -28.83 3.81 -18.42
CA VAL A 25 -30.13 4.18 -17.82
C VAL A 25 -31.29 3.57 -18.61
N GLU A 26 -31.26 3.64 -19.94
CA GLU A 26 -32.30 3.05 -20.78
C GLU A 26 -32.39 1.52 -20.62
N GLY A 27 -31.25 0.85 -20.50
CA GLY A 27 -31.16 -0.60 -20.30
C GLY A 27 -31.57 -1.10 -18.90
N ALA A 28 -31.71 -0.22 -17.91
CA ALA A 28 -32.05 -0.61 -16.54
C ALA A 28 -33.44 -1.25 -16.44
N GLY A 29 -33.56 -2.36 -15.71
CA GLY A 29 -34.78 -3.14 -15.55
C GLY A 29 -35.67 -2.72 -14.37
N ASN A 30 -35.17 -1.86 -13.48
CA ASN A 30 -35.90 -1.30 -12.34
C ASN A 30 -35.26 0.01 -11.83
N THR A 31 -35.92 0.68 -10.89
CA THR A 31 -35.49 1.96 -10.30
C THR A 31 -34.11 1.90 -9.64
N ARG A 32 -33.80 0.81 -8.95
CA ARG A 32 -32.49 0.63 -8.30
C ARG A 32 -31.37 0.52 -9.33
N GLU A 33 -31.61 -0.18 -10.43
CA GLU A 33 -30.67 -0.30 -11.54
C GLU A 33 -30.46 1.03 -12.26
N ILE A 34 -31.48 1.90 -12.36
CA ILE A 34 -31.32 3.27 -12.89
C ILE A 34 -30.30 4.04 -12.04
N LEU A 35 -30.47 4.03 -10.71
CA LEU A 35 -29.55 4.72 -9.79
C LEU A 35 -28.15 4.15 -9.87
N ALA A 36 -28.02 2.82 -9.87
CA ALA A 36 -26.73 2.16 -10.00
C ALA A 36 -26.03 2.51 -11.32
N ALA A 37 -26.77 2.55 -12.44
CA ALA A 37 -26.23 2.93 -13.74
C ALA A 37 -25.74 4.38 -13.75
N VAL A 38 -26.50 5.33 -13.19
CA VAL A 38 -26.05 6.71 -13.05
C VAL A 38 -24.77 6.76 -12.24
N VAL A 39 -24.73 6.15 -11.05
CA VAL A 39 -23.55 6.21 -10.18
C VAL A 39 -22.32 5.61 -10.87
N GLN A 40 -22.45 4.42 -11.46
CA GLN A 40 -21.35 3.72 -12.11
C GLN A 40 -20.80 4.48 -13.32
N HIS A 41 -21.67 4.99 -14.20
CA HIS A 41 -21.23 5.60 -15.44
C HIS A 41 -20.86 7.08 -15.28
N LEU A 42 -21.65 7.87 -14.53
CA LEU A 42 -21.36 9.28 -14.27
C LEU A 42 -20.11 9.43 -13.40
N PHE A 43 -20.13 8.89 -12.18
CA PHE A 43 -19.00 9.06 -11.27
C PHE A 43 -17.79 8.21 -11.70
N GLY A 44 -17.99 7.06 -12.35
CA GLY A 44 -16.88 6.32 -12.94
C GLY A 44 -16.10 7.15 -13.96
N ALA A 45 -16.79 7.87 -14.85
CA ALA A 45 -16.15 8.77 -15.81
C ALA A 45 -15.43 9.93 -15.10
N LEU A 46 -16.08 10.59 -14.14
CA LEU A 46 -15.50 11.73 -13.42
C LEU A 46 -14.28 11.31 -12.57
N LEU A 47 -14.33 10.18 -11.89
CA LEU A 47 -13.25 9.62 -11.08
C LEU A 47 -12.05 9.20 -11.93
N THR A 48 -12.29 8.54 -13.07
CA THR A 48 -11.21 8.09 -13.97
C THR A 48 -10.37 9.28 -14.45
N ALA A 49 -11.01 10.42 -14.76
CA ALA A 49 -10.32 11.64 -15.15
C ALA A 49 -9.46 12.23 -14.01
N ALA A 50 -9.76 11.92 -12.75
CA ALA A 50 -8.99 12.29 -11.57
C ALA A 50 -7.95 11.25 -11.16
N GLY A 51 -7.78 10.16 -11.92
CA GLY A 51 -6.89 9.04 -11.57
C GLY A 51 -7.39 8.20 -10.39
N ASP A 52 -8.69 8.23 -10.10
CA ASP A 52 -9.34 7.44 -9.03
C ASP A 52 -10.36 6.46 -9.65
N ALA A 53 -10.89 5.55 -8.83
CA ALA A 53 -11.85 4.54 -9.27
C ALA A 53 -12.98 4.37 -8.25
N LEU A 54 -14.18 4.05 -8.71
CA LEU A 54 -15.34 3.82 -7.83
C LEU A 54 -15.10 2.65 -6.85
N ALA A 55 -14.26 1.68 -7.23
CA ALA A 55 -13.86 0.56 -6.37
C ALA A 55 -13.08 0.97 -5.11
N ASN A 56 -12.56 2.20 -5.06
CA ASN A 56 -11.84 2.74 -3.90
C ASN A 56 -12.78 3.37 -2.85
N TYR A 57 -14.11 3.30 -3.06
CA TYR A 57 -15.13 3.83 -2.17
C TYR A 57 -15.87 2.68 -1.47
N GLY A 58 -16.22 2.87 -0.21
CA GLY A 58 -16.76 1.84 0.67
C GLY A 58 -17.22 2.42 2.01
N PRO A 59 -17.41 1.57 3.05
CA PRO A 59 -17.89 2.02 4.37
C PRO A 59 -17.02 3.12 4.99
N ASP A 60 -15.71 3.05 4.76
CA ASP A 60 -14.73 3.97 5.36
C ASP A 60 -14.43 5.20 4.48
N ARG A 61 -14.96 5.23 3.24
CA ARG A 61 -14.73 6.32 2.28
C ARG A 61 -15.96 6.52 1.40
N THR A 62 -16.81 7.45 1.80
CA THR A 62 -18.04 7.79 1.10
C THR A 62 -17.76 8.70 -0.09
N LEU A 63 -18.49 8.49 -1.19
CA LEU A 63 -18.49 9.40 -2.33
C LEU A 63 -19.40 10.59 -2.00
N ASP A 64 -18.85 11.80 -2.06
CA ASP A 64 -19.61 13.05 -1.90
C ASP A 64 -19.86 13.67 -3.30
N PRO A 65 -21.11 13.64 -3.81
CA PRO A 65 -21.46 14.22 -5.11
C PRO A 65 -21.13 15.72 -5.24
N SER A 66 -21.16 16.48 -4.14
CA SER A 66 -20.92 17.93 -4.15
C SER A 66 -19.47 18.30 -4.50
N GLU A 67 -18.54 17.35 -4.38
CA GLU A 67 -17.16 17.52 -4.83
C GLU A 67 -17.02 17.50 -6.36
N TYR A 68 -18.05 17.08 -7.09
CA TYR A 68 -18.04 16.91 -8.53
C TYR A 68 -18.97 17.91 -9.19
N ALA A 69 -18.60 18.42 -10.37
CA ALA A 69 -19.45 19.32 -11.14
C ALA A 69 -19.44 19.04 -12.64
N ILE A 70 -20.64 19.03 -13.24
CA ILE A 70 -20.86 18.88 -14.69
C ILE A 70 -21.74 20.01 -15.23
N PRO A 71 -21.73 20.29 -16.54
CA PRO A 71 -22.63 21.30 -17.12
C PRO A 71 -24.10 20.99 -16.82
N ALA A 72 -24.86 22.01 -16.42
CA ALA A 72 -26.29 21.86 -16.12
C ALA A 72 -27.09 21.19 -17.26
N PRO A 73 -26.83 21.46 -18.56
CA PRO A 73 -27.52 20.75 -19.65
C PRO A 73 -27.27 19.23 -19.66
N GLN A 74 -26.07 18.79 -19.28
CA GLN A 74 -25.75 17.36 -19.24
C GLN A 74 -26.43 16.67 -18.05
N TRP A 75 -26.45 17.32 -16.88
CA TRP A 75 -27.20 16.82 -15.74
C TRP A 75 -28.70 16.71 -16.04
N ASN A 76 -29.29 17.76 -16.62
CA ASN A 76 -30.70 17.77 -16.99
C ASN A 76 -31.05 16.64 -17.98
N ALA A 77 -30.17 16.35 -18.94
CA ALA A 77 -30.36 15.23 -19.87
C ALA A 77 -30.36 13.88 -19.15
N ILE A 78 -29.41 13.66 -18.23
CA ILE A 78 -29.33 12.42 -17.43
C ILE A 78 -30.57 12.29 -16.53
N ALA A 79 -30.92 13.34 -15.79
CA ALA A 79 -32.07 13.35 -14.90
C ALA A 79 -33.38 13.10 -15.66
N SER A 80 -33.55 13.72 -16.83
CA SER A 80 -34.71 13.50 -17.69
C SER A 80 -34.79 12.05 -18.20
N ALA A 81 -33.67 11.45 -18.59
CA ALA A 81 -33.63 10.06 -19.04
C ALA A 81 -33.99 9.10 -17.90
N CYS A 82 -33.47 9.34 -16.68
CA CYS A 82 -33.78 8.55 -15.50
C CYS A 82 -35.28 8.61 -15.15
N GLN A 83 -35.85 9.81 -15.14
CA GLN A 83 -37.29 9.98 -14.88
C GLN A 83 -38.14 9.34 -15.96
N GLY A 84 -37.79 9.51 -17.24
CA GLY A 84 -38.50 8.88 -18.36
C GLY A 84 -38.44 7.35 -18.30
N ARG A 85 -37.31 6.78 -17.88
CA ARG A 85 -37.20 5.32 -17.67
C ARG A 85 -38.03 4.87 -16.46
N ALA A 86 -37.99 5.61 -15.36
CA ALA A 86 -38.73 5.29 -14.14
C ALA A 86 -40.26 5.37 -14.31
N ASP A 87 -40.76 6.17 -15.27
CA ASP A 87 -42.19 6.18 -15.63
C ASP A 87 -42.69 4.78 -16.02
N ALA A 88 -41.88 3.99 -16.72
CA ALA A 88 -42.23 2.62 -17.10
C ALA A 88 -42.42 1.68 -15.90
N PHE A 89 -41.91 2.07 -14.73
CA PHE A 89 -42.02 1.33 -13.47
C PHE A 89 -42.96 2.01 -12.47
N GLY A 90 -43.57 3.16 -12.82
CA GLY A 90 -44.41 3.93 -11.91
C GLY A 90 -43.68 4.58 -10.74
N THR A 91 -42.35 4.75 -10.83
CA THR A 91 -41.48 5.22 -9.73
C THR A 91 -40.83 6.58 -10.01
N ARG A 92 -41.45 7.39 -10.88
CA ARG A 92 -40.93 8.71 -11.28
C ARG A 92 -40.63 9.64 -10.09
N ALA A 93 -41.53 9.70 -9.12
CA ALA A 93 -41.37 10.56 -7.96
C ALA A 93 -40.21 10.08 -7.07
N GLU A 94 -40.07 8.77 -6.91
CA GLU A 94 -38.98 8.15 -6.14
C GLU A 94 -37.62 8.45 -6.77
N ILE A 95 -37.47 8.21 -8.08
CA ILE A 95 -36.19 8.47 -8.75
C ILE A 95 -35.83 9.96 -8.71
N ALA A 96 -36.82 10.86 -8.77
CA ALA A 96 -36.55 12.30 -8.69
C ALA A 96 -35.99 12.72 -7.33
N LEU A 97 -36.46 12.12 -6.24
CA LEU A 97 -35.93 12.34 -4.89
C LEU A 97 -34.51 11.80 -4.76
N GLU A 98 -34.27 10.58 -5.21
CA GLU A 98 -32.95 9.93 -5.12
C GLU A 98 -31.89 10.66 -5.95
N LEU A 99 -32.27 11.19 -7.12
CA LEU A 99 -31.36 11.98 -7.96
C LEU A 99 -30.92 13.29 -7.29
N MET A 100 -31.72 13.87 -6.37
CA MET A 100 -31.27 15.05 -5.63
C MET A 100 -30.09 14.74 -4.70
N ASN A 101 -30.05 13.53 -4.13
CA ASN A 101 -28.95 13.09 -3.27
C ASN A 101 -27.70 12.68 -4.06
N LEU A 102 -27.86 12.39 -5.36
CA LEU A 102 -26.78 12.01 -6.28
C LEU A 102 -26.33 13.16 -7.19
N MET A 103 -26.94 14.34 -7.03
CA MET A 103 -26.73 15.47 -7.91
C MET A 103 -25.30 16.00 -7.74
N PRO A 104 -24.46 15.96 -8.79
CA PRO A 104 -23.23 16.74 -8.79
C PRO A 104 -23.60 18.23 -8.86
N ASP A 105 -22.70 19.09 -8.43
CA ASP A 105 -22.85 20.52 -8.66
C ASP A 105 -22.91 20.83 -10.17
N SER A 106 -23.51 21.95 -10.52
CA SER A 106 -23.69 22.31 -11.93
C SER A 106 -23.13 23.67 -12.28
N TYR A 107 -22.72 23.83 -13.54
CA TYR A 107 -22.25 25.10 -14.07
C TYR A 107 -22.80 25.35 -15.48
N ASP A 108 -22.97 26.62 -15.84
CA ASP A 108 -23.71 26.98 -17.06
C ASP A 108 -22.90 26.80 -18.34
N ASP A 109 -21.61 27.16 -18.33
CA ASP A 109 -20.80 27.20 -19.55
C ASP A 109 -19.84 26.00 -19.67
N PRO A 110 -20.12 25.01 -20.55
CA PRO A 110 -19.26 23.85 -20.79
C PRO A 110 -17.94 24.20 -21.50
N THR A 111 -17.81 25.41 -22.08
CA THR A 111 -16.64 25.85 -22.83
C THR A 111 -15.55 26.47 -21.95
N VAL A 112 -15.89 26.81 -20.71
CA VAL A 112 -14.91 27.29 -19.72
C VAL A 112 -13.95 26.14 -19.41
N THR A 113 -12.69 26.29 -19.84
CA THR A 113 -11.63 25.34 -19.50
C THR A 113 -11.43 25.36 -17.99
N VAL A 114 -11.65 24.22 -17.36
CA VAL A 114 -11.51 24.10 -15.92
C VAL A 114 -10.04 23.88 -15.61
N PRO A 115 -9.41 24.71 -14.76
CA PRO A 115 -8.07 24.44 -14.29
C PRO A 115 -8.06 23.10 -13.58
N LEU A 116 -7.19 22.16 -13.99
CA LEU A 116 -6.90 20.97 -13.21
C LEU A 116 -6.55 21.41 -11.79
N ARG A 117 -7.31 20.94 -10.80
CA ARG A 117 -6.90 21.12 -9.41
C ARG A 117 -5.57 20.38 -9.29
N PRO A 118 -4.49 21.04 -8.87
CA PRO A 118 -3.26 20.31 -8.57
C PRO A 118 -3.64 19.26 -7.54
N THR A 119 -3.32 18.00 -7.81
CA THR A 119 -3.46 16.92 -6.83
C THR A 119 -2.75 17.40 -5.58
N ILE A 120 -3.50 17.65 -4.52
CA ILE A 120 -2.91 18.11 -3.27
C ILE A 120 -2.11 16.91 -2.75
N ASP A 121 -0.80 17.02 -2.81
CA ASP A 121 0.08 16.06 -2.17
C ASP A 121 -0.13 16.17 -0.66
N HIS A 122 -0.93 15.27 -0.11
CA HIS A 122 -1.22 15.20 1.32
C HIS A 122 -0.06 14.57 2.10
N ARG A 123 1.02 14.15 1.43
CA ARG A 123 2.22 13.72 2.15
C ARG A 123 2.78 14.91 2.92
N PRO A 124 3.25 14.69 4.15
CA PRO A 124 4.01 15.67 4.89
C PRO A 124 5.14 16.25 4.02
N ARG A 125 5.35 17.56 4.11
CA ARG A 125 6.41 18.25 3.34
C ARG A 125 7.82 17.79 3.72
N GLU A 126 7.95 17.22 4.92
CA GLU A 126 9.20 16.76 5.51
C GLU A 126 8.97 15.38 6.13
N HIS A 127 9.95 14.49 5.96
CA HIS A 127 10.05 13.23 6.70
C HIS A 127 11.13 13.41 7.76
N VAL A 128 10.74 13.43 9.03
CA VAL A 128 11.65 13.53 10.16
C VAL A 128 12.00 12.12 10.65
N LEU A 129 13.24 11.69 10.42
CA LEU A 129 13.78 10.45 10.95
C LEU A 129 14.64 10.76 12.19
N THR A 130 14.16 10.37 13.37
CA THR A 130 14.93 10.46 14.62
C THR A 130 15.59 9.12 14.92
N VAL A 131 16.91 9.05 14.72
CA VAL A 131 17.71 7.86 15.04
C VAL A 131 18.38 8.06 16.39
N THR A 132 18.14 7.15 17.33
CA THR A 132 18.85 7.15 18.63
C THR A 132 20.34 6.83 18.43
N ARG A 133 21.17 7.21 19.41
CA ARG A 133 22.61 6.91 19.38
C ARG A 133 22.84 5.40 19.27
N GLU A 134 22.16 4.61 20.08
CA GLU A 134 22.29 3.16 20.11
C GLU A 134 21.82 2.53 18.80
N ALA A 135 20.77 3.06 18.17
CA ALA A 135 20.36 2.61 16.83
C ALA A 135 21.42 2.92 15.77
N THR A 136 22.14 4.03 15.88
CA THR A 136 23.26 4.35 14.99
C THR A 136 24.36 3.30 15.10
N ASP A 137 24.69 2.88 16.32
CA ASP A 137 25.67 1.82 16.57
C ASP A 137 25.22 0.48 15.98
N VAL A 138 23.92 0.15 16.09
CA VAL A 138 23.35 -1.08 15.48
C VAL A 138 23.37 -1.03 13.95
N ILE A 139 23.03 0.12 13.34
CA ILE A 139 23.12 0.30 11.89
C ILE A 139 24.57 0.09 11.40
N ALA A 140 25.54 0.63 12.13
CA ALA A 140 26.96 0.42 11.83
C ALA A 140 27.36 -1.06 12.03
N ALA A 141 26.89 -1.70 13.09
CA ALA A 141 27.16 -3.11 13.37
C ALA A 141 26.58 -4.05 12.29
N ALA A 142 25.38 -3.77 11.79
CA ALA A 142 24.75 -4.50 10.70
C ALA A 142 25.53 -4.36 9.38
N SER A 143 25.95 -3.14 9.03
CA SER A 143 26.82 -2.93 7.84
C SER A 143 28.16 -3.66 7.99
N ALA A 144 28.80 -3.57 9.16
CA ALA A 144 30.04 -4.31 9.43
C ALA A 144 29.83 -5.84 9.43
N TYR A 145 28.63 -6.32 9.78
CA TYR A 145 28.28 -7.74 9.69
C TYR A 145 28.29 -8.22 8.24
N CYS A 146 27.71 -7.45 7.32
CA CYS A 146 27.77 -7.73 5.88
C CYS A 146 29.21 -7.77 5.36
N ASP A 147 30.07 -6.85 5.80
CA ASP A 147 31.49 -6.86 5.42
C ASP A 147 32.20 -8.13 5.91
N ARG A 148 31.90 -8.60 7.14
CA ARG A 148 32.45 -9.86 7.64
C ARG A 148 31.96 -11.08 6.84
N LEU A 149 30.71 -11.08 6.38
CA LEU A 149 30.20 -12.12 5.47
C LEU A 149 30.94 -12.09 4.12
N ALA A 150 31.21 -10.90 3.58
CA ALA A 150 31.99 -10.75 2.35
C ALA A 150 33.40 -11.34 2.47
N VAL A 151 34.06 -11.10 3.61
CA VAL A 151 35.40 -11.65 3.90
C VAL A 151 35.36 -13.17 4.04
N ALA A 152 34.35 -13.72 4.72
CA ALA A 152 34.25 -15.15 5.00
C ALA A 152 33.82 -16.00 3.79
N PHE A 153 32.86 -15.52 3.01
CA PHE A 153 32.24 -16.29 1.92
C PHE A 153 32.60 -15.75 0.52
N GLY A 154 33.11 -14.52 0.44
CA GLY A 154 33.37 -13.81 -0.81
C GLY A 154 32.27 -12.82 -1.17
N SER A 155 32.63 -11.71 -1.81
CA SER A 155 31.70 -10.62 -2.17
C SER A 155 30.71 -10.96 -3.30
N SER A 156 30.86 -12.13 -3.93
CA SER A 156 29.91 -12.68 -4.92
C SER A 156 29.14 -13.88 -4.37
N SER A 157 29.35 -14.23 -3.10
CA SER A 157 28.62 -15.34 -2.47
C SER A 157 27.16 -14.98 -2.27
N ARG A 158 26.31 -16.01 -2.26
CA ARG A 158 24.89 -15.83 -2.03
C ARG A 158 24.63 -15.30 -0.61
N GLU A 159 25.37 -15.82 0.36
CA GLU A 159 25.30 -15.46 1.77
C GLU A 159 25.53 -13.95 1.98
N TYR A 160 26.53 -13.38 1.31
CA TYR A 160 26.78 -11.94 1.33
C TYR A 160 25.70 -11.15 0.57
N LEU A 161 25.37 -11.55 -0.66
CA LEU A 161 24.45 -10.80 -1.51
C LEU A 161 23.03 -10.75 -0.93
N ASP A 162 22.52 -11.86 -0.39
CA ASP A 162 21.20 -11.94 0.24
C ASP A 162 21.15 -11.06 1.51
N ALA A 163 22.22 -11.10 2.32
CA ALA A 163 22.35 -10.27 3.53
C ALA A 163 22.36 -8.76 3.20
N VAL A 164 23.22 -8.32 2.27
CA VAL A 164 23.31 -6.91 1.85
C VAL A 164 22.00 -6.43 1.24
N ALA A 165 21.41 -7.20 0.34
CA ALA A 165 20.17 -6.81 -0.32
C ALA A 165 19.01 -6.68 0.68
N SER A 166 18.91 -7.61 1.63
CA SER A 166 17.90 -7.53 2.68
C SER A 166 18.13 -6.35 3.63
N TRP A 167 19.38 -6.10 4.05
CA TRP A 167 19.70 -4.94 4.89
C TRP A 167 19.37 -3.61 4.19
N GLN A 168 19.86 -3.42 2.97
CA GLN A 168 19.63 -2.19 2.19
C GLN A 168 18.14 -1.92 1.96
N ARG A 169 17.36 -2.96 1.63
CA ARG A 169 15.91 -2.85 1.45
C ARG A 169 15.22 -2.34 2.73
N ASN A 170 15.54 -2.93 3.88
CA ASN A 170 14.91 -2.56 5.16
C ASN A 170 15.33 -1.16 5.63
N VAL A 171 16.61 -0.78 5.48
CA VAL A 171 17.05 0.59 5.80
C VAL A 171 16.41 1.61 4.88
N SER A 172 16.28 1.31 3.59
CA SER A 172 15.63 2.21 2.63
C SER A 172 14.14 2.42 2.97
N HIS A 173 13.47 1.40 3.52
CA HIS A 173 12.09 1.51 3.97
C HIS A 173 11.89 2.54 5.09
N LEU A 174 12.91 2.82 5.92
CA LEU A 174 12.87 3.86 6.95
C LEU A 174 12.63 5.26 6.38
N PHE A 175 12.97 5.48 5.10
CA PHE A 175 12.79 6.75 4.41
C PHE A 175 11.47 6.81 3.62
N SER A 176 10.69 5.72 3.61
CA SER A 176 9.42 5.70 2.89
C SER A 176 8.35 6.48 3.65
N MET A 177 7.59 7.30 2.91
CA MET A 177 6.47 8.08 3.46
C MET A 177 5.22 7.23 3.76
N GLY A 178 5.28 5.92 3.49
CA GLY A 178 4.15 5.00 3.65
C GLY A 178 3.71 4.80 5.10
N PHE A 179 4.55 5.18 6.08
CA PHE A 179 4.32 4.90 7.51
C PHE A 179 4.13 6.16 8.37
N GLY A 180 4.27 7.36 7.81
CA GLY A 180 4.09 8.63 8.52
C GLY A 180 5.17 9.68 8.20
N ALA A 181 4.98 10.88 8.75
CA ALA A 181 5.92 12.00 8.65
C ALA A 181 7.10 11.89 9.62
N ASP A 182 6.85 11.25 10.76
CA ASP A 182 7.74 11.22 11.90
C ASP A 182 8.07 9.77 12.20
N THR A 183 9.33 9.40 12.16
CA THR A 183 9.79 8.03 12.40
C THR A 183 10.90 8.06 13.43
N ARG A 184 10.75 7.27 14.51
CA ARG A 184 11.78 7.11 15.54
C ARG A 184 12.38 5.71 15.46
N VAL A 185 13.70 5.63 15.40
CA VAL A 185 14.46 4.36 15.31
C VAL A 185 15.30 4.17 16.57
N SER A 186 15.11 3.03 17.23
CA SER A 186 15.77 2.64 18.47
C SER A 186 16.41 1.25 18.39
N LYS A 187 17.36 0.98 19.27
CA LYS A 187 17.98 -0.35 19.40
C LYS A 187 16.97 -1.36 19.96
N ASP A 188 16.88 -2.51 19.32
CA ASP A 188 16.12 -3.68 19.79
C ASP A 188 17.07 -4.85 20.14
N GLY A 189 18.20 -4.95 19.45
CA GLY A 189 19.23 -5.96 19.67
C GLY A 189 20.54 -5.58 18.97
N GLU A 190 21.53 -6.47 18.97
CA GLU A 190 22.85 -6.18 18.37
C GLU A 190 22.81 -5.99 16.85
N LEU A 191 21.82 -6.58 16.18
CA LEU A 191 21.59 -6.43 14.74
C LEU A 191 20.12 -6.06 14.43
N ASN A 192 19.37 -5.64 15.45
CA ASN A 192 17.92 -5.43 15.36
C ASN A 192 17.55 -3.98 15.72
N LEU A 193 16.61 -3.44 14.96
CA LEU A 193 16.07 -2.10 15.18
C LEU A 193 14.58 -2.17 15.49
N LEU A 194 14.13 -1.33 16.42
CA LEU A 194 12.72 -1.04 16.67
C LEU A 194 12.39 0.32 16.06
N VAL A 195 11.31 0.38 15.29
CA VAL A 195 10.86 1.57 14.57
C VAL A 195 9.44 1.91 14.98
N CYS A 196 9.24 3.15 15.44
CA CYS A 196 7.94 3.68 15.80
C CYS A 196 7.62 4.88 14.94
N SER A 197 6.51 4.86 14.21
CA SER A 197 6.06 6.02 13.44
C SER A 197 5.10 6.90 14.26
N GLY A 198 4.97 8.17 13.85
CA GLY A 198 4.06 9.14 14.45
C GLY A 198 2.58 8.78 14.27
N SER A 199 2.25 7.87 13.36
CA SER A 199 0.89 7.30 13.23
C SER A 199 0.59 6.22 14.26
N GLY A 200 1.56 5.85 15.11
CA GLY A 200 1.42 4.80 16.12
C GLY A 200 1.75 3.40 15.60
N LEU A 201 2.18 3.25 14.33
CA LEU A 201 2.68 1.99 13.82
C LEU A 201 4.03 1.68 14.48
N VAL A 202 4.18 0.46 14.97
CA VAL A 202 5.44 -0.05 15.51
C VAL A 202 5.83 -1.28 14.70
N TYR A 203 7.08 -1.32 14.24
CA TYR A 203 7.63 -2.47 13.55
C TYR A 203 9.10 -2.66 13.90
N ALA A 204 9.62 -3.86 13.71
CA ALA A 204 11.01 -4.22 13.98
C ALA A 204 11.71 -4.67 12.69
N ILE A 205 12.98 -4.28 12.53
CA ILE A 205 13.90 -4.85 11.53
C ILE A 205 14.78 -5.84 12.28
N VAL A 206 14.56 -7.13 12.05
CA VAL A 206 15.20 -8.21 12.82
C VAL A 206 16.09 -9.04 11.90
N PHE A 207 17.32 -9.30 12.35
CA PHE A 207 18.22 -10.24 11.69
C PHE A 207 17.86 -11.67 12.03
N HIS A 208 17.68 -12.51 11.00
CA HIS A 208 17.44 -13.94 11.12
C HIS A 208 18.68 -14.68 10.65
N PRO A 209 19.51 -15.22 11.57
CA PRO A 209 20.62 -16.06 11.19
C PRO A 209 20.12 -17.39 10.63
N ASP A 210 20.78 -17.89 9.60
CA ASP A 210 20.57 -19.24 9.08
C ASP A 210 21.09 -20.24 10.12
N GLN A 211 20.21 -21.12 10.58
CA GLN A 211 20.60 -22.14 11.55
C GLN A 211 21.66 -23.07 10.94
N ARG A 212 22.77 -23.24 11.65
CA ARG A 212 23.84 -24.15 11.24
C ARG A 212 23.35 -25.59 11.40
N ARG A 213 23.48 -26.38 10.33
CA ARG A 213 23.03 -27.78 10.29
C ARG A 213 24.15 -28.72 9.85
N CYS A 214 24.04 -29.99 10.20
CA CYS A 214 24.93 -31.02 9.70
C CYS A 214 24.60 -31.31 8.23
N THR A 215 25.62 -31.37 7.36
CA THR A 215 25.46 -31.67 5.92
C THR A 215 25.61 -33.15 5.60
N ARG A 216 25.97 -33.99 6.60
CA ARG A 216 26.11 -35.44 6.37
C ARG A 216 24.78 -36.09 6.01
N PRO A 217 24.74 -36.98 5.00
CA PRO A 217 23.52 -37.67 4.61
C PRO A 217 22.85 -38.38 5.79
N GLY A 218 21.55 -38.13 5.99
CA GLY A 218 20.74 -38.73 7.05
C GLY A 218 20.91 -38.13 8.44
N CYS A 219 21.76 -37.10 8.60
CA CYS A 219 21.88 -36.35 9.85
C CYS A 219 21.04 -35.06 9.79
N GLN A 220 20.18 -34.84 10.79
CA GLN A 220 19.36 -33.62 10.91
C GLN A 220 19.79 -32.73 12.08
N ALA A 221 20.97 -32.98 12.65
CA ALA A 221 21.46 -32.20 13.77
C ALA A 221 21.66 -30.72 13.38
N VAL A 222 21.32 -29.84 14.32
CA VAL A 222 21.54 -28.39 14.24
C VAL A 222 22.47 -27.96 15.37
N ILE A 223 23.19 -26.86 15.20
CA ILE A 223 23.94 -26.25 16.30
C ILE A 223 23.05 -25.20 16.95
N ASP A 224 22.95 -25.23 18.28
CA ASP A 224 22.26 -24.19 19.05
C ASP A 224 22.94 -22.82 18.88
N ASP A 225 22.23 -21.76 19.26
CA ASP A 225 22.68 -20.37 19.10
C ASP A 225 24.00 -20.07 19.84
N ASP A 226 24.38 -20.89 20.82
CA ASP A 226 25.65 -20.78 21.54
C ASP A 226 26.87 -21.30 20.74
N GLY A 227 26.61 -21.93 19.58
CA GLY A 227 27.61 -22.45 18.65
C GLY A 227 28.37 -23.67 19.16
N ARG A 228 27.97 -24.28 20.29
CA ARG A 228 28.82 -25.23 21.04
C ARG A 228 28.28 -26.65 21.12
N ALA A 229 26.97 -26.86 20.95
CA ALA A 229 26.37 -28.19 21.04
C ALA A 229 25.51 -28.52 19.82
N TRP A 230 25.68 -29.74 19.32
CA TRP A 230 24.77 -30.33 18.33
C TRP A 230 23.51 -30.81 19.03
N THR A 231 22.37 -30.27 18.63
CA THR A 231 21.06 -30.71 19.08
C THR A 231 20.37 -31.53 18.00
N TYR A 232 19.68 -32.57 18.46
CA TYR A 232 18.93 -33.50 17.63
C TYR A 232 17.45 -33.38 17.96
N ARG A 233 16.57 -33.55 16.97
CA ARG A 233 15.17 -33.84 17.29
C ARG A 233 15.08 -35.25 17.87
N PRO A 234 14.08 -35.54 18.71
CA PRO A 234 13.96 -36.84 19.41
C PRO A 234 14.01 -38.07 18.49
N GLU A 235 13.63 -37.92 17.23
CA GLU A 235 13.51 -39.00 16.25
C GLU A 235 14.68 -39.10 15.26
N ASP A 236 15.69 -38.23 15.38
CA ASP A 236 16.78 -38.14 14.40
C ASP A 236 17.87 -39.21 14.62
N PRO A 237 18.41 -39.79 13.54
CA PRO A 237 19.60 -40.62 13.62
C PRO A 237 20.77 -39.82 14.20
N ARG A 238 21.35 -40.30 15.30
CA ARG A 238 22.50 -39.65 15.94
C ARG A 238 23.76 -39.88 15.12
N CYS A 239 24.38 -38.79 14.66
CA CYS A 239 25.78 -38.85 14.26
C CYS A 239 26.64 -38.92 15.53
N ALA A 240 27.88 -39.37 15.42
CA ALA A 240 28.81 -39.15 16.53
C ALA A 240 29.21 -37.67 16.54
N ASP A 241 29.43 -37.09 17.72
CA ASP A 241 29.69 -35.65 17.86
C ASP A 241 30.98 -35.20 17.13
N ASP A 242 31.96 -36.10 17.01
CA ASP A 242 33.22 -35.91 16.27
C ASP A 242 33.06 -36.03 14.74
N ARG A 243 31.86 -36.36 14.29
CA ARG A 243 31.53 -36.70 12.90
C ARG A 243 30.58 -35.72 12.26
N HIS A 244 30.26 -34.59 12.88
CA HIS A 244 29.45 -33.59 12.20
C HIS A 244 30.24 -32.79 11.18
N GLU A 245 29.57 -32.40 10.10
CA GLU A 245 30.09 -31.47 9.10
C GLU A 245 29.14 -30.28 9.02
N PRO A 246 29.54 -29.08 9.47
CA PRO A 246 28.64 -27.94 9.54
C PRO A 246 28.39 -27.35 8.15
N SER A 247 27.18 -26.83 7.95
CA SER A 247 26.75 -26.17 6.71
C SER A 247 27.57 -24.92 6.35
N TYR A 248 28.30 -24.35 7.31
CA TYR A 248 29.29 -23.29 7.13
C TYR A 248 30.28 -23.31 8.31
N PRO A 249 31.52 -22.78 8.17
CA PRO A 249 32.57 -22.87 9.20
C PRO A 249 32.13 -22.32 10.56
N LEU A 250 32.70 -22.85 11.66
CA LEU A 250 32.29 -22.49 13.02
C LEU A 250 32.77 -21.09 13.46
N ASP A 251 33.88 -20.65 12.91
CA ASP A 251 34.63 -19.44 13.23
C ASP A 251 34.25 -18.23 12.36
N VAL A 252 33.31 -18.40 11.42
CA VAL A 252 32.79 -17.32 10.57
C VAL A 252 31.42 -16.82 11.06
N PRO A 253 31.04 -15.57 10.76
CA PRO A 253 29.69 -15.07 11.01
C PRO A 253 28.62 -15.98 10.38
N ALA A 254 27.49 -16.13 11.08
CA ALA A 254 26.33 -16.85 10.54
C ALA A 254 25.74 -16.08 9.35
N PRO A 255 25.55 -16.71 8.17
CA PRO A 255 24.70 -16.14 7.12
C PRO A 255 23.29 -15.85 7.65
N GLY A 256 22.55 -15.01 6.96
CA GLY A 256 21.20 -14.65 7.38
C GLY A 256 20.68 -13.41 6.67
N THR A 257 19.44 -13.02 6.97
CA THR A 257 18.79 -11.87 6.34
C THR A 257 17.99 -11.02 7.32
N TRP A 258 17.82 -9.73 7.02
CA TRP A 258 16.94 -8.85 7.77
C TRP A 258 15.52 -8.90 7.23
N SER A 259 14.55 -8.99 8.14
CA SER A 259 13.12 -8.94 7.81
C SER A 259 12.38 -7.93 8.67
N LEU A 260 11.33 -7.34 8.11
CA LEU A 260 10.43 -6.42 8.79
C LEU A 260 9.29 -7.21 9.44
N HIS A 261 9.03 -6.95 10.73
CA HIS A 261 7.89 -7.49 11.48
C HIS A 261 7.04 -6.36 12.04
N SER A 262 5.72 -6.45 11.90
CA SER A 262 4.73 -5.50 12.43
C SER A 262 3.87 -6.15 13.51
#